data_AF-A0A6N9CYK7-F1
#
_entry.id   AF-A0A6N9CYK7-F1
#
_cell.length_a   1.000
_cell.length_b   1.000
_cell.length_c   1.000
_cell.angle_alpha   90.00
_cell.angle_beta   90.00
_cell.angle_gamma   90.00
#
_symmetry.space_group_name_H-M   'P 1'
#
loop_
_entity.id
_entity.type
_entity.pdbx_description
1 polymer ?
#
loop_
_entity_poly.entity_id
_entity_poly.type
_entity_poly.pdbx_seq_one_letter_code
_entity_poly.pdbx_strand_id
1 'polypeptide(L)'
;YTGEGSNVSPQLSWRNVPEDTLEFAVVCHDPDAPLITSVNYGFAHWTLYNIPGSVRTLSEATPDHTTGRNDFGELGYGGPMPPSGHGMHHYYFWIFALDQELNLPVGLTMAELFEFIEPSVIAMNRLIGTYERQ
;
A
#
# COMPACT_ATOMS: atom_id res chain seq x y z
N TYR A 1 6.52 -0.25 -13.42
CA TYR A 1 5.56 -0.35 -12.30
C TYR A 1 4.40 -1.29 -12.59
N THR A 2 3.79 -1.33 -13.77
CA THR A 2 2.60 -2.16 -14.05
C THR A 2 2.93 -3.65 -14.23
N GLY A 3 1.91 -4.51 -14.17
CA GLY A 3 2.04 -5.95 -14.43
C GLY A 3 2.43 -6.30 -15.87
N GLU A 4 2.32 -5.35 -16.79
CA GLU A 4 2.82 -5.46 -18.18
C GLU A 4 4.23 -4.88 -18.35
N GLY A 5 4.79 -4.29 -17.30
CA GLY A 5 6.15 -3.75 -17.27
C GLY A 5 7.04 -4.48 -16.27
N SER A 6 7.94 -3.74 -15.62
CA SER A 6 8.86 -4.28 -14.62
C SER A 6 8.20 -4.83 -13.35
N ASN A 7 6.92 -4.50 -13.10
CA ASN A 7 6.16 -4.94 -11.94
C ASN A 7 6.83 -4.70 -10.57
N VAL A 8 7.52 -3.57 -10.42
CA VAL A 8 8.15 -3.15 -9.16
C VAL A 8 7.41 -1.98 -8.51
N SER A 9 7.53 -1.85 -7.18
CA SER A 9 6.94 -0.74 -6.43
C SER A 9 7.55 0.60 -6.85
N PRO A 10 6.76 1.69 -6.92
CA PRO A 10 7.28 3.01 -7.25
C PRO A 10 8.09 3.61 -6.10
N GLN A 11 8.97 4.55 -6.44
CA GLN A 11 9.57 5.44 -5.45
C GLN A 11 8.46 6.28 -4.82
N LEU A 12 8.47 6.40 -3.49
CA LEU A 12 7.57 7.25 -2.73
C LEU A 12 8.38 8.14 -1.80
N SER A 13 7.91 9.37 -1.57
CA SER A 13 8.50 10.26 -0.57
C SER A 13 7.45 11.13 0.10
N TRP A 14 7.70 11.51 1.34
CA TRP A 14 6.78 12.30 2.15
C TRP A 14 7.52 13.28 3.06
N ARG A 15 6.80 14.32 3.47
CA ARG A 15 7.28 15.42 4.31
C ARG A 15 6.15 15.89 5.23
N ASN A 16 6.46 16.81 6.15
CA ASN A 16 5.51 17.35 7.13
C ASN A 16 4.89 16.26 8.02
N VAL A 17 5.76 15.39 8.53
CA VAL A 17 5.40 14.26 9.40
C VAL A 17 5.10 14.79 10.81
N PRO A 18 4.00 14.35 11.47
CA PRO A 18 3.75 14.67 12.88
C PRO A 18 4.92 14.26 13.79
N GLU A 19 5.24 15.07 14.80
CA GLU A 19 6.40 14.84 15.67
C GLU A 19 6.34 13.49 16.41
N ASP A 20 5.14 13.05 16.79
CA ASP A 20 4.92 11.80 17.54
C ASP A 20 4.92 10.54 16.66
N THR A 21 5.30 10.64 15.38
CA THR A 21 5.31 9.48 14.48
C THR A 21 6.46 8.53 14.80
N LEU A 22 6.12 7.31 15.22
CA LEU A 22 7.07 6.23 15.51
C LEU A 22 7.23 5.24 14.36
N GLU A 23 6.15 4.94 13.63
CA GLU A 23 6.18 4.06 12.45
C GLU A 23 5.30 4.59 11.31
N PHE A 24 5.53 4.06 10.11
CA PHE A 24 4.63 4.21 8.98
C PHE A 24 4.14 2.85 8.47
N ALA A 25 2.96 2.90 7.85
CA ALA A 25 2.47 1.86 6.96
C ALA A 25 2.09 2.47 5.60
N VAL A 26 2.28 1.71 4.53
CA VAL A 26 1.92 2.05 3.16
C VAL A 26 1.01 0.99 2.57
N VAL A 27 -0.06 1.43 1.91
CA VAL A 27 -1.01 0.55 1.20
C VAL A 27 -1.23 1.07 -0.20
N CYS A 28 -1.20 0.19 -1.21
CA CYS A 28 -1.69 0.47 -2.55
C CYS A 28 -3.01 -0.26 -2.77
N HIS A 29 -4.08 0.47 -3.06
CA HIS A 29 -5.43 -0.08 -3.27
C HIS A 29 -6.07 0.47 -4.55
N ASP A 30 -6.70 -0.41 -5.31
CA ASP A 30 -7.47 -0.12 -6.52
C ASP A 30 -8.97 -0.32 -6.23
N PRO A 31 -9.75 0.76 -5.99
CA PRO A 31 -11.19 0.66 -5.78
C PRO A 31 -11.98 0.39 -7.08
N ASP A 32 -11.39 0.64 -8.25
CA ASP A 32 -12.08 0.48 -9.54
C ASP A 32 -12.06 -0.97 -10.04
N ALA A 33 -11.24 -1.83 -9.41
CA ALA A 33 -11.29 -3.26 -9.61
C ALA A 33 -12.73 -3.78 -9.36
N PRO A 34 -13.34 -4.52 -10.32
CA PRO A 34 -14.74 -4.97 -10.25
C PRO A 34 -14.91 -6.17 -9.30
N LEU A 35 -14.32 -6.09 -8.11
CA LEU A 35 -14.29 -7.13 -7.10
C LEU A 35 -14.92 -6.62 -5.81
N ILE A 36 -16.00 -7.29 -5.41
CA ILE A 36 -16.70 -7.04 -4.16
C ILE A 36 -16.79 -8.39 -3.44
N THR A 37 -16.17 -8.47 -2.27
CA THR A 37 -16.22 -9.66 -1.41
C THR A 37 -16.88 -9.33 -0.08
N SER A 38 -17.10 -10.32 0.78
CA SER A 38 -17.63 -10.09 2.13
C SER A 38 -16.64 -9.37 3.06
N VAL A 39 -15.36 -9.29 2.69
CA VAL A 39 -14.28 -8.75 3.52
C VAL A 39 -13.68 -7.48 2.92
N ASN A 40 -13.53 -7.42 1.60
CA ASN A 40 -12.88 -6.31 0.90
C ASN A 40 -13.67 -5.85 -0.34
N TYR A 41 -13.56 -4.56 -0.63
CA TYR A 41 -13.97 -3.93 -1.89
C TYR A 41 -12.71 -3.51 -2.66
N GLY A 42 -12.70 -3.69 -3.98
CA GLY A 42 -11.54 -3.37 -4.82
C GLY A 42 -10.43 -4.41 -4.73
N PHE A 43 -9.19 -3.98 -4.94
CA PHE A 43 -8.01 -4.86 -4.99
C PHE A 43 -6.80 -4.23 -4.28
N ALA A 44 -6.23 -4.95 -3.32
CA ALA A 44 -5.01 -4.57 -2.63
C ALA A 44 -3.78 -4.99 -3.45
N HIS A 45 -3.04 -4.01 -3.94
CA HIS A 45 -1.83 -4.17 -4.74
C HIS A 45 -0.56 -4.23 -3.89
N TRP A 46 -0.55 -3.62 -2.71
CA TRP A 46 0.64 -3.57 -1.86
C TRP A 46 0.29 -3.27 -0.41
N THR A 47 0.98 -3.93 0.51
CA THR A 47 0.99 -3.67 1.94
C THR A 47 2.43 -3.71 2.44
N LEU A 48 2.88 -2.62 3.07
CA LEU A 48 4.22 -2.48 3.64
C LEU A 48 4.13 -1.75 4.98
N TYR A 49 4.74 -2.30 6.03
CA TYR A 49 4.59 -1.78 7.40
C TYR A 49 5.85 -2.04 8.24
N ASN A 50 5.82 -1.61 9.51
CA ASN A 50 6.99 -1.48 10.38
C ASN A 50 8.09 -0.62 9.72
N ILE A 51 7.68 0.45 9.02
CA ILE A 51 8.60 1.41 8.42
C ILE A 51 8.98 2.41 9.52
N PRO A 52 10.26 2.58 9.88
CA PRO A 52 10.64 3.48 10.96
C PRO A 52 10.16 4.92 10.73
N GLY A 53 9.72 5.59 11.79
CA GLY A 53 9.23 6.97 11.80
C GLY A 53 10.27 8.01 11.35
N SER A 54 11.54 7.62 11.20
CA SER A 54 12.62 8.42 10.62
C SER A 54 12.70 8.37 9.09
N VAL A 55 12.08 7.38 8.44
CA VAL A 55 12.09 7.21 6.98
C VAL A 55 11.24 8.29 6.30
N ARG A 56 11.75 8.87 5.23
CA ARG A 56 11.06 9.90 4.42
C ARG A 56 10.92 9.55 2.95
N THR A 57 11.54 8.45 2.53
CA THR A 57 11.51 7.95 1.16
C THR A 57 11.59 6.44 1.15
N LEU A 58 10.87 5.83 0.22
CA LEU A 58 11.03 4.45 -0.21
C LEU A 58 11.60 4.50 -1.63
N SER A 59 12.67 3.76 -1.91
CA SER A 59 13.19 3.65 -3.27
C SER A 59 12.23 2.86 -4.16
N GLU A 60 12.36 3.02 -5.47
CA GLU A 60 11.77 2.05 -6.41
C GLU A 60 12.23 0.63 -6.04
N ALA A 61 11.33 -0.35 -6.17
CA ALA A 61 11.60 -1.73 -5.83
C ALA A 61 12.15 -1.89 -4.39
N THR A 62 11.65 -1.09 -3.44
CA THR A 62 12.10 -1.11 -2.04
C THR A 62 12.09 -2.56 -1.52
N PRO A 63 13.27 -3.11 -1.15
CA PRO A 63 13.38 -4.46 -0.61
C PRO A 63 13.16 -4.49 0.91
N ASP A 64 13.14 -3.31 1.54
CA ASP A 64 13.24 -3.13 2.97
C ASP A 64 11.84 -2.96 3.60
N HIS A 65 11.72 -3.36 4.88
CA HIS A 65 10.50 -3.35 5.71
C HIS A 65 9.60 -4.58 5.59
N THR A 66 8.64 -4.68 6.51
CA THR A 66 7.82 -5.87 6.65
C THR A 66 6.76 -5.89 5.56
N THR A 67 6.83 -6.92 4.74
CA THR A 67 5.98 -7.09 3.56
C THR A 67 4.73 -7.87 3.91
N GLY A 68 3.56 -7.33 3.55
CA GLY A 68 2.29 -8.04 3.65
C GLY A 68 1.93 -8.80 2.37
N ARG A 69 0.75 -9.44 2.40
CA ARG A 69 0.18 -10.17 1.26
C ARG A 69 -0.75 -9.27 0.45
N ASN A 70 -0.61 -9.32 -0.87
CA ASN A 70 -1.50 -8.65 -1.83
C ASN A 70 -2.62 -9.59 -2.31
N ASP A 71 -3.60 -9.06 -3.03
CA ASP A 71 -4.74 -9.84 -3.51
C ASP A 71 -4.41 -10.75 -4.72
N PHE A 72 -3.18 -10.70 -5.25
CA PHE A 72 -2.67 -11.74 -6.15
C PHE A 72 -2.28 -13.03 -5.40
N GLY A 73 -2.30 -12.99 -4.06
CA GLY A 73 -1.86 -14.09 -3.21
C GLY A 73 -0.36 -14.09 -2.92
N GLU A 74 0.37 -13.07 -3.39
CA GLU A 74 1.82 -12.95 -3.28
C GLU A 74 2.24 -12.00 -2.16
N LEU A 75 3.50 -12.09 -1.72
CA LEU A 75 4.09 -11.09 -0.84
C LEU A 75 4.57 -9.89 -1.67
N GLY A 76 4.29 -8.68 -1.19
CA GLY A 76 4.86 -7.45 -1.74
C GLY A 76 3.97 -6.77 -2.77
N TYR A 77 4.60 -5.94 -3.60
CA TYR A 77 3.91 -5.13 -4.59
C TYR A 77 3.53 -5.98 -5.82
N GLY A 78 2.26 -5.93 -6.20
CA GLY A 78 1.77 -6.34 -7.52
C GLY A 78 1.28 -5.11 -8.27
N GLY A 79 1.77 -4.89 -9.49
CA GLY A 79 1.48 -3.71 -10.28
C GLY A 79 0.07 -3.68 -10.89
N PRO A 80 -0.37 -2.50 -11.37
CA PRO A 80 -1.59 -2.34 -12.15
C PRO A 80 -1.71 -3.36 -13.28
N MET A 81 -2.85 -4.06 -13.34
CA MET A 81 -3.20 -4.98 -14.41
C MET A 81 -4.73 -5.05 -14.59
N PRO A 82 -5.40 -3.92 -14.86
CA PRO A 82 -6.86 -3.89 -15.02
C PRO A 82 -7.31 -4.72 -16.24
N PRO A 83 -8.56 -5.19 -16.31
CA PRO A 83 -9.04 -5.86 -17.51
C PRO A 83 -8.99 -4.92 -18.73
N SER A 84 -8.57 -5.43 -19.90
CA SER A 84 -8.54 -4.63 -21.13
C SER A 84 -9.95 -4.13 -21.47
N GLY A 85 -10.06 -2.85 -21.80
CA GLY A 85 -11.33 -2.18 -22.12
C GLY A 85 -12.26 -1.90 -20.93
N HIS A 86 -11.85 -2.19 -19.69
CA HIS A 86 -12.65 -1.84 -18.50
C HIS A 86 -12.61 -0.34 -18.16
N GLY A 87 -11.63 0.37 -18.72
CA GLY A 87 -11.42 1.81 -18.55
C GLY A 87 -10.26 2.13 -17.60
N MET A 88 -10.18 3.40 -17.22
CA MET A 88 -9.17 3.92 -16.31
C MET A 88 -9.41 3.45 -14.87
N HIS A 89 -8.37 2.89 -14.25
CA HIS A 89 -8.34 2.57 -12.82
C HIS A 89 -7.46 3.57 -12.05
N HIS A 90 -7.81 3.79 -10.79
CA HIS A 90 -7.09 4.63 -9.84
C HIS A 90 -6.37 3.76 -8.79
N TYR A 91 -5.10 4.04 -8.56
CA TYR A 91 -4.26 3.33 -7.61
C TYR A 91 -3.91 4.27 -6.46
N TYR A 92 -4.55 4.06 -5.32
CA TYR A 92 -4.39 4.87 -4.12
C TYR A 92 -3.21 4.35 -3.31
N PHE A 93 -2.12 5.12 -3.31
CA PHE A 93 -0.97 4.91 -2.44
C PHE A 93 -1.18 5.70 -1.15
N TRP A 94 -1.74 5.03 -0.15
CA TRP A 94 -1.91 5.56 1.19
C TRP A 94 -0.64 5.44 2.00
N ILE A 95 -0.37 6.46 2.82
CA ILE A 95 0.59 6.39 3.90
C ILE A 95 -0.11 6.76 5.21
N PHE A 96 0.18 5.98 6.26
CA PHE A 96 -0.32 6.16 7.61
C PHE A 96 0.88 6.43 8.52
N ALA A 97 0.80 7.49 9.32
CA ALA A 97 1.73 7.77 10.41
C ALA A 97 1.15 7.21 11.71
N LEU A 98 1.94 6.43 12.43
CA LEU A 98 1.54 5.70 13.64
C LEU A 98 2.29 6.25 14.86
N ASP A 99 1.62 6.39 16.00
CA ASP A 99 2.21 6.82 17.28
C ASP A 99 2.74 5.66 18.14
N GLN A 100 2.77 4.45 17.58
CA GLN A 100 3.21 3.24 18.25
C GLN A 100 4.08 2.38 17.33
N GLU A 101 5.11 1.74 17.90
CA GLU A 101 5.82 0.63 17.26
C GLU A 101 5.05 -0.68 17.47
N LEU A 102 4.55 -1.27 16.39
CA LEU A 102 3.63 -2.41 16.47
C LEU A 102 4.32 -3.77 16.30
N ASN A 103 5.53 -3.82 15.74
CA ASN A 103 6.31 -5.05 15.53
C ASN A 103 5.50 -6.18 14.87
N LEU A 104 4.73 -5.83 13.83
CA LEU A 104 3.78 -6.75 13.21
C LEU A 104 4.48 -7.87 12.43
N PRO A 105 3.91 -9.09 12.39
CA PRO A 105 4.49 -10.21 11.65
C PRO A 105 4.41 -9.99 10.13
N VAL A 106 5.26 -10.67 9.36
CA VAL A 106 5.20 -10.67 7.89
C VAL A 106 3.89 -11.31 7.37
N GLY A 107 3.40 -10.83 6.22
CA GLY A 107 2.33 -11.49 5.47
C GLY A 107 0.90 -11.10 5.84
N LEU A 108 0.69 -10.02 6.59
CA LEU A 108 -0.65 -9.46 6.82
C LEU A 108 -1.28 -9.01 5.51
N THR A 109 -2.55 -9.31 5.32
CA THR A 109 -3.40 -8.69 4.29
C THR A 109 -3.70 -7.23 4.62
N MET A 110 -4.26 -6.48 3.68
CA MET A 110 -4.67 -5.10 3.92
C MET A 110 -5.69 -4.99 5.07
N ALA A 111 -6.68 -5.90 5.10
CA ALA A 111 -7.72 -5.92 6.13
C ALA A 111 -7.14 -6.18 7.52
N GLU A 112 -6.31 -7.23 7.66
CA GLU A 112 -5.66 -7.56 8.93
C GLU A 112 -4.73 -6.42 9.39
N LEU A 113 -3.98 -5.81 8.46
CA LEU A 113 -3.13 -4.66 8.78
C LEU A 113 -3.96 -3.51 9.38
N PHE A 114 -5.11 -3.18 8.79
CA PHE A 114 -5.98 -2.12 9.31
C PHE A 114 -6.50 -2.42 10.71
N GLU A 115 -6.88 -3.67 11.02
CA GLU A 115 -7.26 -4.06 12.38
C GLU A 115 -6.16 -3.74 13.42
N PHE A 116 -4.89 -3.87 13.05
CA PHE A 116 -3.76 -3.56 13.94
C PHE A 116 -3.42 -2.07 13.99
N ILE A 117 -3.41 -1.35 12.85
CA ILE A 117 -2.88 0.02 12.80
C ILE A 117 -3.93 1.08 13.15
N GLU A 118 -5.22 0.83 12.92
CA GLU A 118 -6.29 1.82 13.10
C GLU A 118 -6.25 2.55 14.46
N PRO A 119 -6.03 1.87 15.60
CA PRO A 119 -5.96 2.54 16.90
C PRO A 119 -4.79 3.52 17.07
N SER A 120 -3.73 3.38 16.26
CA SER A 120 -2.48 4.14 16.37
C SER A 120 -2.30 5.20 15.27
N VAL A 121 -3.25 5.32 14.32
CA VAL A 121 -3.12 6.30 13.22
C VAL A 121 -3.30 7.73 13.74
N ILE A 122 -2.24 8.52 13.64
CA ILE A 122 -2.25 9.95 14.00
C ILE A 122 -2.33 10.89 12.78
N ALA A 123 -1.96 10.40 11.60
CA ALA A 123 -2.16 11.12 10.34
C ALA A 123 -2.18 10.16 9.16
N MET A 124 -2.81 10.57 8.07
CA MET A 124 -2.77 9.85 6.80
C MET A 124 -2.72 10.81 5.63
N ASN A 125 -2.15 10.37 4.52
CA ASN A 125 -2.21 11.07 3.24
C ASN A 125 -2.17 10.06 2.09
N ARG A 126 -2.41 10.53 0.86
CA ARG A 126 -2.39 9.68 -0.32
C ARG A 126 -1.81 10.36 -1.55
N LEU A 127 -1.26 9.53 -2.43
CA LEU A 127 -1.07 9.83 -3.84
C LEU A 127 -1.97 8.91 -4.66
N ILE A 128 -2.46 9.40 -5.80
CA ILE A 128 -3.29 8.62 -6.72
C ILE A 128 -2.53 8.52 -8.05
N GLY A 129 -2.17 7.29 -8.43
CA GLY A 129 -1.73 6.96 -9.77
C GLY A 129 -2.92 6.50 -10.61
N THR A 130 -2.78 6.53 -11.94
CA THR A 130 -3.81 6.01 -12.84
C THR A 130 -3.18 5.10 -13.88
N TYR A 131 -3.92 4.08 -14.31
CA TYR A 131 -3.53 3.19 -15.40
C TYR A 131 -4.78 2.63 -16.10
N GLU A 132 -4.69 2.48 -17.41
CA GLU A 132 -5.72 1.89 -18.25
C GLU A 132 -5.06 0.89 -19.19
N ARG A 133 -5.74 -0.25 -19.40
CA ARG A 133 -5.35 -1.23 -20.42
C ARG A 133 -6.32 -1.12 -21.59
N GLN A 134 -5.76 -0.80 -22.76
CA GLN A 134 -6.50 -0.80 -24.03
C GLN A 134 -6.59 -2.23 -24.56
#